data_AF-A0A537GHG0-F1
#
_entry.id   AF-A0A537GHG0-F1
#
_cell.length_a   1.000
_cell.length_b   1.000
_cell.length_c   1.000
_cell.angle_alpha   90.00
_cell.angle_beta   90.00
_cell.angle_gamma   90.00
#
_symmetry.space_group_name_H-M   'P 1'
#
loop_
_entity.id
_entity.type
_entity.pdbx_description
1 polymer ?
#
loop_
_entity_poly.entity_id
_entity_poly.type
_entity_poly.pdbx_seq_one_letter_code
_entity_poly.pdbx_strand_id
1 'polypeptide(L)'
;MKGRPRPQPSPPHGERKTKYPKEINTYCPKCKHHTAHAVAVYKAGKQRTLSWGARRQERRKHGYGGQKFPELKRTAKTTKKALVKLKCRTCNYTIERLGIRLRKLEVGA
;
A
#
# COMPACT_ATOMS: atom_id res chain seq x y z
N MET A 1 50.32 -25.30 3.15
CA MET A 1 49.38 -24.96 2.06
C MET A 1 48.07 -24.50 2.68
N LYS A 2 47.78 -23.19 2.68
CA LYS A 2 46.55 -22.64 3.28
C LYS A 2 45.40 -22.86 2.30
N GLY A 3 44.47 -23.76 2.65
CA GLY A 3 43.32 -24.09 1.81
C GLY A 3 42.52 -22.84 1.44
N ARG A 4 42.16 -22.72 0.15
CA ARG A 4 41.31 -21.62 -0.33
C ARG A 4 39.97 -21.67 0.42
N PRO A 5 39.46 -20.53 0.93
CA PRO A 5 38.16 -20.50 1.57
C PRO A 5 37.09 -20.94 0.57
N ARG A 6 36.16 -21.79 1.04
CA ARG A 6 35.06 -22.34 0.23
C ARG A 6 34.25 -21.17 -0.37
N PRO A 7 33.94 -21.18 -1.68
CA PRO A 7 33.06 -20.17 -2.24
C PRO A 7 31.66 -20.29 -1.61
N GLN A 8 31.13 -19.17 -1.13
CA GLN A 8 29.78 -19.07 -0.59
C GLN A 8 28.76 -19.49 -1.67
N PRO A 9 27.72 -20.27 -1.35
CA PRO A 9 26.68 -20.60 -2.32
C PRO A 9 25.96 -19.33 -2.76
N SER A 10 25.78 -19.18 -4.08
CA SER A 10 24.97 -18.11 -4.66
C SER A 10 23.53 -18.21 -4.14
N PRO A 11 22.91 -17.09 -3.72
CA PRO A 11 21.53 -17.12 -3.27
C PRO A 11 20.62 -17.64 -4.39
N PRO A 12 19.62 -18.48 -4.09
CA PRO A 12 18.78 -19.12 -5.09
C PRO A 12 18.08 -18.06 -5.94
N HIS A 13 18.20 -18.21 -7.26
CA HIS A 13 17.52 -17.39 -8.25
C HIS A 13 16.00 -17.57 -8.14
N GLY A 14 15.36 -16.91 -7.18
CA GLY A 14 13.92 -17.08 -6.94
C GLY A 14 13.27 -16.29 -5.81
N GLU A 15 13.96 -15.40 -5.07
CA GLU A 15 13.34 -14.67 -3.96
C GLU A 15 12.88 -13.24 -4.30
N ARG A 16 11.54 -13.11 -4.42
CA ARG A 16 10.67 -12.03 -3.88
C ARG A 16 10.50 -10.71 -4.65
N LYS A 17 9.70 -10.73 -5.73
CA LYS A 17 9.08 -9.53 -6.35
C LYS A 17 8.08 -8.75 -5.45
N THR A 18 7.86 -9.16 -4.20
CA THR A 18 6.89 -8.57 -3.26
C THR A 18 7.51 -7.70 -2.17
N LYS A 19 8.84 -7.54 -2.16
CA LYS A 19 9.55 -6.69 -1.20
C LYS A 19 9.73 -5.27 -1.76
N TYR A 20 9.36 -4.27 -0.97
CA TYR A 20 9.60 -2.85 -1.26
C TYR A 20 10.60 -2.30 -0.24
N PRO A 21 11.59 -1.50 -0.66
CA PRO A 21 12.59 -0.95 0.26
C PRO A 21 11.95 -0.03 1.29
N LYS A 22 12.54 0.05 2.48
CA LYS A 22 12.03 0.91 3.57
C LYS A 22 12.25 2.40 3.29
N GLU A 23 13.29 2.72 2.52
CA GLU A 23 13.70 4.08 2.18
C GLU A 23 13.96 4.17 0.68
N ILE A 24 13.47 5.24 0.03
CA ILE A 24 13.74 5.53 -1.37
C ILE A 24 14.07 7.00 -1.53
N ASN A 25 15.07 7.30 -2.34
CA ASN A 25 15.33 8.66 -2.79
C ASN A 25 14.38 9.02 -3.95
N THR A 26 13.46 9.95 -3.70
CA THR A 26 12.52 10.44 -4.73
C THR A 26 12.40 11.95 -4.69
N TYR A 27 11.95 12.55 -5.79
CA TYR A 27 11.65 13.97 -5.86
C TYR A 27 10.51 14.33 -4.89
N CYS A 28 10.73 15.35 -4.05
CA CYS A 28 9.70 15.91 -3.19
C CYS A 28 9.18 17.24 -3.78
N PRO A 29 7.86 17.40 -4.03
CA PRO A 29 7.32 18.62 -4.64
C PRO A 29 7.38 19.84 -3.71
N LYS A 30 7.40 19.64 -2.38
CA LYS A 30 7.55 20.75 -1.42
C LYS A 30 8.98 21.24 -1.32
N CYS A 31 9.93 20.31 -1.20
CA CYS A 31 11.35 20.63 -1.08
C CYS A 31 12.01 20.97 -2.42
N LYS A 32 11.39 20.60 -3.54
CA LYS A 32 11.86 20.77 -4.92
C LYS A 32 13.21 20.09 -5.22
N HIS A 33 13.62 19.13 -4.40
CA HIS A 33 14.80 18.30 -4.62
C HIS A 33 14.54 16.84 -4.24
N HIS A 34 15.47 15.97 -4.62
CA HIS A 34 15.43 14.55 -4.29
C HIS A 34 15.86 14.34 -2.84
N THR A 35 15.01 13.68 -2.05
CA THR A 35 15.23 13.43 -0.63
C THR A 35 14.92 11.99 -0.30
N ALA A 36 15.44 11.51 0.83
CA ALA A 36 15.07 10.22 1.38
C ALA A 36 13.61 10.23 1.88
N HIS A 37 12.80 9.32 1.36
CA HIS A 37 11.41 9.13 1.76
C HIS A 37 11.26 7.80 2.51
N ALA A 38 10.59 7.85 3.65
CA ALA A 38 10.17 6.66 4.38
C ALA A 38 8.94 6.05 3.69
N VAL A 39 9.00 4.75 3.44
CA VAL A 39 7.96 4.01 2.73
C VAL A 39 7.01 3.36 3.74
N ALA A 40 5.71 3.55 3.55
CA ALA A 40 4.67 2.81 4.23
C ALA A 40 3.61 2.27 3.25
N VAL A 41 2.99 1.14 3.58
CA VAL A 41 1.83 0.61 2.83
C VAL A 41 0.59 1.36 3.26
N TYR A 42 -0.19 1.84 2.28
CA TYR A 42 -1.50 2.42 2.56
C TYR A 42 -2.47 1.35 3.08
N LYS A 43 -3.15 1.66 4.18
CA LYS A 43 -4.31 0.91 4.66
C LYS A 43 -5.53 1.84 4.67
N ALA A 44 -6.65 1.37 4.15
CA ALA A 44 -7.90 2.12 4.19
C ALA A 44 -8.40 2.19 5.65
N GLY A 45 -8.78 3.40 6.08
CA GLY A 45 -9.39 3.61 7.39
C GLY A 45 -10.87 3.25 7.42
N LYS A 46 -11.47 3.27 8.61
CA LYS A 46 -12.92 3.14 8.80
C LYS A 46 -13.63 4.33 8.15
N GLN A 47 -14.77 4.08 7.53
CA GLN A 47 -15.60 5.15 6.95
C GLN A 47 -16.12 6.09 8.05
N ARG A 48 -16.13 7.40 7.77
CA ARG A 48 -16.76 8.43 8.63
C ARG A 48 -18.29 8.34 8.57
N THR A 49 -18.94 8.26 9.74
CA THR A 49 -20.41 8.22 9.91
C THR A 49 -21.11 9.50 9.44
N LEU A 50 -20.50 10.66 9.70
CA LEU A 50 -21.06 11.95 9.30
C LEU A 50 -20.94 12.26 7.79
N SER A 51 -20.30 11.37 7.01
CA SER A 51 -20.22 11.55 5.55
C SER A 51 -21.61 11.57 4.95
N TRP A 52 -21.82 12.42 3.94
CA TRP A 52 -23.14 12.57 3.31
C TRP A 52 -23.70 11.24 2.80
N GLY A 53 -22.83 10.40 2.21
CA GLY A 53 -23.19 9.05 1.76
C GLY A 53 -23.65 8.14 2.89
N ALA A 54 -22.94 8.11 4.02
CA ALA A 54 -23.34 7.33 5.20
C ALA A 54 -24.70 7.80 5.74
N ARG A 55 -24.87 9.10 5.96
CA ARG A 55 -26.14 9.70 6.44
C ARG A 55 -27.31 9.42 5.50
N ARG A 56 -27.07 9.45 4.18
CA ARG A 56 -28.09 9.11 3.19
C ARG A 56 -28.47 7.63 3.24
N GLN A 57 -27.50 6.72 3.33
CA GLN A 57 -27.78 5.29 3.39
C GLN A 57 -28.46 4.88 4.70
N GLU A 58 -28.08 5.48 5.82
CA GLU A 58 -28.73 5.28 7.11
C GLU A 58 -30.20 5.69 7.06
N ARG A 59 -30.50 6.92 6.60
CA ARG A 59 -31.89 7.38 6.40
C ARG A 59 -32.69 6.49 5.45
N ARG A 60 -32.07 6.02 4.37
CA ARG A 60 -32.73 5.07 3.45
C ARG A 60 -32.99 3.73 4.11
N LYS A 61 -32.06 3.24 4.95
CA LYS A 61 -32.16 1.94 5.63
C LYS A 61 -33.26 1.93 6.70
N HIS A 62 -33.67 3.09 7.22
CA HIS A 62 -34.82 3.18 8.12
C HIS A 62 -36.13 2.69 7.49
N GLY A 63 -37.00 2.12 8.33
CA GLY A 63 -38.29 1.56 7.95
C GLY A 63 -38.20 0.14 7.40
N TYR A 64 -39.24 -0.29 6.71
CA TYR A 64 -39.36 -1.63 6.13
C TYR A 64 -38.71 -1.72 4.74
N GLY A 65 -38.59 -2.95 4.22
CA GLY A 65 -38.05 -3.22 2.88
C GLY A 65 -36.59 -3.69 2.83
N GLY A 66 -36.00 -4.05 3.98
CA GLY A 66 -34.70 -4.71 4.04
C GLY A 66 -33.54 -3.92 3.41
N GLN A 67 -32.67 -4.63 2.69
CA GLN A 67 -31.45 -4.09 2.10
C GLN A 67 -31.74 -3.34 0.78
N LYS A 68 -31.76 -2.01 0.83
CA LYS A 68 -32.16 -1.14 -0.31
C LYS A 68 -31.04 -0.79 -1.30
N PHE A 69 -29.81 -1.23 -1.06
CA PHE A 69 -28.65 -0.95 -1.92
C PHE A 69 -27.95 -2.23 -2.38
N PRO A 70 -27.47 -2.28 -3.63
CA PRO A 70 -26.88 -3.49 -4.19
C PRO A 70 -25.56 -3.82 -3.49
N GLU A 71 -25.37 -5.09 -3.17
CA GLU A 71 -24.15 -5.64 -2.62
C GLU A 71 -23.46 -6.54 -3.65
N LEU A 72 -22.15 -6.35 -3.82
CA LEU A 72 -21.36 -7.15 -4.75
C LEU A 72 -21.08 -8.54 -4.15
N LYS A 73 -21.91 -9.53 -4.49
CA LYS A 73 -21.80 -10.90 -3.95
C LYS A 73 -20.61 -11.70 -4.48
N ARG A 74 -20.20 -11.47 -5.73
CA ARG A 74 -19.13 -12.25 -6.40
C ARG A 74 -18.09 -11.31 -7.02
N THR A 75 -16.88 -11.34 -6.50
CA THR A 75 -15.75 -10.55 -7.01
C THR A 75 -14.89 -11.39 -7.95
N ALA A 76 -14.65 -10.91 -9.18
CA ALA A 76 -13.76 -11.59 -10.13
C ALA A 76 -12.27 -11.40 -9.78
N LYS A 77 -11.87 -10.21 -9.31
CA LYS A 77 -10.46 -9.88 -9.05
C LYS A 77 -10.07 -10.24 -7.62
N THR A 78 -9.08 -11.12 -7.48
CA THR A 78 -8.59 -11.62 -6.18
C THR A 78 -7.51 -10.73 -5.54
N THR A 79 -6.82 -9.91 -6.34
CA THR A 79 -5.73 -9.02 -5.89
C THR A 79 -6.14 -7.55 -5.97
N LYS A 80 -5.46 -6.68 -5.22
CA LYS A 80 -5.65 -5.21 -5.26
C LYS A 80 -4.37 -4.52 -5.71
N LYS A 81 -4.48 -3.31 -6.27
CA LYS A 81 -3.30 -2.47 -6.52
C LYS A 81 -2.71 -2.05 -5.17
N ALA A 82 -1.43 -2.31 -4.96
CA ALA A 82 -0.76 -1.85 -3.76
C ALA A 82 -0.50 -0.34 -3.89
N LEU A 83 -0.93 0.44 -2.91
CA LEU A 83 -0.66 1.87 -2.85
C LEU A 83 0.39 2.11 -1.77
N VAL A 84 1.45 2.83 -2.15
CA VAL A 84 2.58 3.13 -1.29
C VAL A 84 2.53 4.60 -0.90
N LYS A 85 2.67 4.87 0.40
CA LYS A 85 2.86 6.22 0.96
C LYS A 85 4.34 6.48 1.13
N LEU A 86 4.83 7.54 0.49
CA LEU A 86 6.19 8.04 0.60
C LEU A 86 6.17 9.28 1.48
N LYS A 87 6.67 9.18 2.72
CA LYS A 87 6.77 10.31 3.64
C LYS A 87 8.17 10.89 3.55
N CYS A 88 8.29 12.14 3.09
CA CYS A 88 9.57 12.84 3.05
C CYS A 88 10.12 13.04 4.48
N ARG A 89 11.41 12.78 4.69
CA ARG A 89 12.05 12.94 6.00
C ARG A 89 12.26 14.40 6.41
N THR A 90 12.39 15.32 5.45
CA THR A 90 12.70 16.73 5.73
C THR A 90 11.46 17.58 5.97
N CYS A 91 10.41 17.43 5.15
CA CYS A 91 9.20 18.26 5.23
C CYS A 91 7.93 17.51 5.66
N ASN A 92 8.04 16.21 5.96
CA ASN A 92 6.92 15.33 6.36
C ASN A 92 5.77 15.24 5.34
N TYR A 93 5.95 15.79 4.13
CA TYR A 93 4.97 15.69 3.07
C TYR A 93 4.83 14.24 2.61
N THR A 94 3.59 13.81 2.41
CA THR A 94 3.29 12.44 1.99
C THR A 94 2.85 12.43 0.54
N ILE A 95 3.53 11.62 -0.27
CA ILE A 95 3.18 11.37 -1.67
C ILE A 95 2.64 9.95 -1.78
N GLU A 96 1.57 9.77 -2.54
CA GLU A 96 0.97 8.47 -2.80
C GLU A 96 1.37 7.99 -4.20
N ARG A 97 1.92 6.78 -4.31
CA ARG A 97 2.24 6.15 -5.60
C ARG A 97 1.40 4.89 -5.81
N LEU A 98 0.82 4.80 -7.01
CA LEU A 98 0.10 3.63 -7.47
C LEU A 98 1.10 2.54 -7.88
N GLY A 99 0.98 1.37 -7.26
CA GLY A 99 1.75 0.18 -7.62
C GLY A 99 0.97 -0.82 -8.48
N ILE A 100 1.59 -1.97 -8.67
CA ILE A 100 1.04 -3.12 -9.41
C ILE A 100 0.02 -3.87 -8.54
N ARG A 101 -0.85 -4.69 -9.15
CA ARG A 101 -1.74 -5.58 -8.40
C ARG A 101 -0.94 -6.71 -7.75
N LEU A 102 -0.99 -6.80 -6.42
CA LEU A 102 -0.27 -7.80 -5.64
C LEU A 102 -1.23 -8.44 -4.63
N ARG A 103 -0.91 -9.66 -4.18
CA ARG A 103 -1.60 -10.31 -3.05
C ARG A 103 -1.14 -9.73 -1.70
N LYS A 104 0.17 -9.54 -1.55
CA LYS A 104 0.81 -8.97 -0.37
C LYS A 104 2.00 -8.12 -0.81
N LEU A 105 2.17 -6.95 -0.19
CA LEU A 105 3.34 -6.10 -0.31
C LEU A 105 4.02 -6.05 1.05
N GLU A 106 5.28 -6.49 1.11
CA GLU A 106 6.09 -6.49 2.33
C GLU A 106 7.07 -5.31 2.26
N VAL A 107 7.09 -4.47 3.29
CA VAL A 107 8.05 -3.37 3.40
C VAL A 107 9.19 -3.84 4.28
N GLY A 108 10.34 -4.17 3.69
CA GLY A 108 11.45 -4.72 4.47
C GLY A 108 12.65 -5.19 3.64
N ALA A 109 13.76 -4.46 3.84
CA ALA A 109 15.15 -4.64 3.38
C ALA A 109 15.33 -5.17 1.96
#